data_AF-A0A9Q1QMM9-F1
#
_entry.id   AF-A0A9Q1QMM9-F1
#
_cell.length_a   1.000
_cell.length_b   1.000
_cell.length_c   1.000
_cell.angle_alpha   90.00
_cell.angle_beta   90.00
_cell.angle_gamma   90.00
#
_symmetry.space_group_name_H-M   'P 1'
#
loop_
_entity.id
_entity.type
_entity.pdbx_description
1 polymer ?
#
loop_
_entity_poly.entity_id
_entity_poly.type
_entity_poly.pdbx_seq_one_letter_code
_entity_poly.pdbx_strand_id
1 'polypeptide(L)'
;MNRIERENREGKEFDHGAPPPFKLADVRAAIPEHCWVKDPWKSMGYVVRDLVVVFALIGIAVSLDSWFVWPFYWFAQGTMFGALFVIGHDWRISHRIHHANHAHVENDESWRPMTETLYKGLPNWARMFRYTAPFPLFVAPYYLAVGEPGKKGSHFIPKSELFVPSDKWDVISSTIYCCVMVALLAALGFAFGHVHLLNLYGLPYMVSIHYNCCY
;
A
#
# COMPACT_ATOMS: atom_id res chain seq x y z
N MET A 1 -39.14 -7.18 -17.63
CA MET A 1 -38.13 -6.50 -18.47
C MET A 1 -37.50 -5.39 -17.65
N ASN A 2 -36.23 -5.56 -17.26
CA ASN A 2 -35.54 -4.61 -16.39
C ASN A 2 -35.11 -3.34 -17.19
N ARG A 3 -34.67 -2.29 -16.49
CA ARG A 3 -34.31 -1.01 -17.13
C ARG A 3 -33.20 -1.16 -18.17
N ILE A 4 -32.22 -2.03 -17.89
CA ILE A 4 -31.05 -2.31 -18.72
C ILE A 4 -31.45 -2.96 -20.06
N GLU A 5 -32.36 -3.93 -20.01
CA GLU A 5 -32.93 -4.59 -21.21
C GLU A 5 -33.70 -3.62 -22.12
N ARG A 6 -34.26 -2.56 -21.53
CA ARG A 6 -35.04 -1.53 -22.24
C ARG A 6 -34.11 -0.52 -22.92
N GLU A 7 -33.08 -0.07 -22.22
CA GLU A 7 -32.07 0.87 -22.74
C GLU A 7 -31.22 0.23 -23.87
N ASN A 8 -30.86 -1.06 -23.75
CA ASN A 8 -30.15 -1.80 -24.80
C ASN A 8 -30.97 -1.97 -26.10
N ARG A 9 -32.31 -2.05 -26.01
CA ARG A 9 -33.18 -2.14 -27.20
C ARG A 9 -33.36 -0.79 -27.92
N GLU A 10 -33.13 0.32 -27.23
CA GLU A 10 -33.33 1.68 -27.76
C GLU A 10 -32.07 2.26 -28.42
N GLY A 11 -30.94 1.54 -28.42
CA GLY A 11 -29.69 2.02 -29.03
C GLY A 11 -29.14 3.31 -28.40
N LYS A 12 -29.54 3.61 -27.15
CA LYS A 12 -29.05 4.77 -26.43
C LYS A 12 -27.56 4.58 -26.12
N GLU A 13 -26.76 5.58 -26.50
CA GLU A 13 -25.36 5.68 -26.12
C GLU A 13 -25.22 5.55 -24.60
N PHE A 14 -24.32 4.67 -24.16
CA PHE A 14 -24.12 4.41 -22.74
C PHE A 14 -23.40 5.60 -22.10
N ASP A 15 -24.11 6.34 -21.24
CA ASP A 15 -23.52 7.45 -20.49
C ASP A 15 -22.59 6.91 -19.38
N HIS A 16 -21.28 6.97 -19.62
CA HIS A 16 -20.25 6.57 -18.67
C HIS A 16 -20.24 7.41 -17.37
N GLY A 17 -20.84 8.61 -17.37
CA GLY A 17 -20.92 9.50 -16.22
C GLY A 17 -22.17 9.29 -15.36
N ALA A 18 -23.17 8.54 -15.85
CA ALA A 18 -24.39 8.28 -15.10
C ALA A 18 -24.12 7.33 -13.91
N PRO A 19 -24.78 7.52 -12.76
CA PRO A 19 -24.67 6.58 -11.66
C PRO A 19 -25.21 5.20 -12.09
N PRO A 20 -24.62 4.10 -11.59
CA PRO A 20 -25.07 2.77 -11.94
C PRO A 20 -26.55 2.57 -11.56
N PRO A 21 -27.31 1.75 -12.32
CA PRO A 21 -28.74 1.55 -12.12
C PRO A 21 -29.08 0.68 -10.88
N PHE A 22 -28.13 0.45 -9.99
CA PHE A 22 -28.24 -0.35 -8.77
C PHE A 22 -27.44 0.31 -7.64
N LYS A 23 -27.82 0.02 -6.39
CA LYS A 23 -27.14 0.50 -5.19
C LYS A 23 -26.11 -0.53 -4.72
N LEU A 24 -25.14 -0.09 -3.91
CA LEU A 24 -24.17 -0.97 -3.26
C LEU A 24 -24.85 -2.06 -2.41
N ALA A 25 -26.02 -1.76 -1.84
CA ALA A 25 -26.82 -2.73 -1.10
C ALA A 25 -27.31 -3.88 -1.98
N ASP A 26 -27.70 -3.60 -3.23
CA ASP A 26 -28.17 -4.61 -4.18
C ASP A 26 -27.02 -5.57 -4.55
N VAL A 27 -25.81 -5.01 -4.74
CA VAL A 27 -24.59 -5.82 -4.98
C VAL A 27 -24.27 -6.71 -3.79
N ARG A 28 -24.34 -6.18 -2.57
CA ARG A 28 -24.09 -6.97 -1.34
C ARG A 28 -25.11 -8.08 -1.15
N ALA A 29 -26.38 -7.82 -1.48
CA ALA A 29 -27.46 -8.81 -1.38
C ALA A 29 -27.33 -9.94 -2.42
N ALA A 30 -26.69 -9.68 -3.56
CA ALA A 30 -26.44 -10.69 -4.58
C ALA A 30 -25.31 -11.66 -4.21
N ILE A 31 -24.43 -11.31 -3.26
CA ILE A 31 -23.31 -12.15 -2.83
C ILE A 31 -23.83 -13.22 -1.84
N PRO A 32 -23.63 -14.53 -2.12
CA PRO A 32 -24.09 -15.61 -1.24
C PRO A 32 -23.61 -15.49 0.21
N GLU A 33 -24.43 -15.91 1.18
CA GLU A 33 -24.10 -15.79 2.63
C GLU A 33 -22.77 -16.46 3.00
N HIS A 34 -22.46 -17.61 2.41
CA HIS A 34 -21.23 -18.34 2.69
C HIS A 34 -19.95 -17.57 2.27
N CYS A 35 -20.05 -16.59 1.35
CA CYS A 35 -18.92 -15.74 0.97
C CYS A 35 -18.59 -14.68 2.05
N TRP A 36 -19.52 -14.40 2.97
CA TRP A 36 -19.31 -13.45 4.06
C TRP A 36 -18.71 -14.10 5.31
N VAL A 37 -18.62 -15.43 5.34
CA VAL A 37 -18.03 -16.18 6.45
C VAL A 37 -16.51 -16.01 6.42
N LYS A 38 -15.98 -15.32 7.43
CA LYS A 38 -14.54 -15.13 7.60
C LYS A 38 -13.93 -16.37 8.24
N ASP A 39 -12.89 -16.90 7.62
CA ASP A 39 -12.07 -17.98 8.18
C ASP A 39 -10.70 -17.42 8.62
N PRO A 40 -10.47 -17.25 9.93
CA PRO A 40 -9.20 -16.76 10.46
C PRO A 40 -8.04 -17.72 10.20
N TRP A 41 -8.27 -19.03 10.20
CA TRP A 41 -7.22 -20.02 10.01
C TRP A 41 -6.74 -20.06 8.58
N LYS A 42 -7.67 -19.98 7.63
CA LYS A 42 -7.31 -19.82 6.22
C LYS A 42 -6.52 -18.53 5.98
N SER A 43 -6.95 -17.42 6.59
CA SER A 43 -6.23 -16.14 6.52
C SER A 43 -4.82 -16.25 7.09
N MET A 44 -4.67 -16.86 8.26
CA MET A 44 -3.36 -17.08 8.88
C MET A 44 -2.48 -18.03 8.06
N GLY A 45 -3.07 -19.03 7.41
CA GLY A 45 -2.37 -19.94 6.49
C GLY A 45 -1.71 -19.20 5.32
N TYR A 46 -2.36 -18.16 4.79
CA TYR A 46 -1.73 -17.30 3.76
C TYR A 46 -0.55 -16.50 4.31
N VAL A 47 -0.64 -15.98 5.54
CA VAL A 47 0.49 -15.29 6.18
C VAL A 47 1.68 -16.23 6.37
N VAL A 48 1.44 -17.45 6.88
CA VAL A 48 2.50 -18.46 7.05
C VAL A 48 3.12 -18.83 5.70
N ARG A 49 2.30 -19.05 4.67
CA ARG A 49 2.80 -19.29 3.30
C ARG A 49 3.72 -18.17 2.83
N ASP A 50 3.30 -16.92 3.00
CA ASP A 50 4.07 -15.77 2.54
C ASP A 50 5.40 -15.64 3.29
N LEU A 51 5.41 -15.91 4.60
CA LEU A 51 6.65 -16.00 5.40
C LEU A 51 7.56 -17.12 4.92
N VAL A 52 7.03 -18.32 4.63
CA VAL A 52 7.82 -19.44 4.09
C VAL A 52 8.46 -19.05 2.77
N VAL A 53 7.73 -18.40 1.86
CA VAL A 53 8.27 -17.92 0.58
C VAL A 53 9.38 -16.89 0.82
N VAL A 54 9.19 -15.93 1.71
CA VAL A 54 10.22 -14.93 2.08
C VAL A 54 11.50 -15.60 2.57
N PHE A 55 11.42 -16.54 3.51
CA PHE A 55 12.60 -17.23 4.02
C PHE A 55 13.25 -18.15 2.99
N ALA A 56 12.46 -18.79 2.12
CA ALA A 56 12.97 -19.62 1.05
C ALA A 56 13.74 -18.80 0.01
N LEU A 57 13.23 -17.63 -0.39
CA LEU A 57 13.92 -16.71 -1.30
C LEU A 57 15.26 -16.23 -0.72
N ILE A 58 15.28 -15.85 0.57
CA ILE A 58 16.53 -15.50 1.28
C ILE A 58 17.51 -16.68 1.26
N GLY A 59 17.04 -17.88 1.63
CA GLY A 59 17.87 -19.08 1.68
C GLY A 59 18.47 -19.44 0.32
N ILE A 60 17.68 -19.35 -0.75
CA ILE A 60 18.14 -19.60 -2.12
C ILE A 60 19.18 -18.55 -2.54
N ALA A 61 18.90 -17.27 -2.33
CA ALA A 61 19.80 -16.19 -2.72
C ALA A 61 21.16 -16.31 -2.02
N VAL A 62 21.15 -16.58 -0.71
CA VAL A 62 22.37 -16.78 0.09
C VAL A 62 23.11 -18.08 -0.30
N SER A 63 22.40 -19.15 -0.60
CA SER A 63 23.03 -20.44 -0.95
C SER A 63 23.68 -20.44 -2.33
N LEU A 64 23.09 -19.70 -3.29
CA LEU A 64 23.63 -19.60 -4.64
C LEU A 64 24.75 -18.57 -4.77
N ASP A 65 24.76 -17.55 -3.89
CA ASP A 65 25.76 -16.49 -3.79
C ASP A 65 26.34 -16.02 -5.13
N SER A 66 25.44 -15.68 -6.05
CA SER A 66 25.80 -15.27 -7.41
C SER A 66 25.29 -13.88 -7.68
N TRP A 67 26.16 -13.02 -8.21
CA TRP A 67 25.82 -11.64 -8.61
C TRP A 67 24.58 -11.59 -9.53
N PHE A 68 24.36 -12.63 -10.33
CA PHE A 68 23.24 -12.73 -11.26
C PHE A 68 21.91 -13.05 -10.56
N VAL A 69 21.94 -13.73 -9.41
CA VAL A 69 20.73 -14.11 -8.66
C VAL A 69 20.14 -12.91 -7.92
N TRP A 70 20.98 -11.98 -7.46
CA TRP A 70 20.58 -10.84 -6.64
C TRP A 70 19.49 -9.95 -7.26
N PRO A 71 19.56 -9.53 -8.54
CA PRO A 71 18.49 -8.74 -9.15
C PRO A 71 17.12 -9.45 -9.17
N PHE A 72 17.09 -10.75 -9.46
CA PHE A 72 15.85 -11.54 -9.44
C PHE A 72 15.31 -11.71 -8.03
N TYR A 73 16.21 -11.94 -7.07
CA TYR A 73 15.86 -11.95 -5.66
C TYR A 73 15.26 -10.61 -5.23
N TRP A 74 15.89 -9.47 -5.53
CA TRP A 74 15.37 -8.16 -5.12
C TRP A 74 13.98 -7.88 -5.68
N PHE A 75 13.73 -8.25 -6.94
CA PHE A 75 12.42 -8.13 -7.55
C PHE A 75 11.38 -9.04 -6.87
N ALA A 76 11.64 -10.34 -6.79
CA ALA A 76 10.69 -11.31 -6.23
C ALA A 76 10.42 -11.05 -4.73
N GLN A 77 11.48 -10.78 -3.98
CA GLN A 77 11.42 -10.47 -2.56
C GLN A 77 10.70 -9.14 -2.32
N GLY A 78 10.93 -8.13 -3.17
CA GLY A 78 10.21 -6.86 -3.12
C GLY A 78 8.71 -7.03 -3.29
N THR A 79 8.26 -7.86 -4.25
CA THR A 79 6.83 -8.20 -4.41
C THR A 79 6.25 -8.82 -3.13
N MET A 80 6.98 -9.74 -2.49
CA MET A 80 6.54 -10.36 -1.24
C MET A 80 6.46 -9.36 -0.07
N PHE A 81 7.38 -8.40 0.01
CA PHE A 81 7.33 -7.35 1.03
C PHE A 81 6.13 -6.43 0.84
N GLY A 82 5.73 -6.13 -0.40
CA GLY A 82 4.47 -5.43 -0.67
C GLY A 82 3.27 -6.17 -0.08
N ALA A 83 3.19 -7.49 -0.28
CA ALA A 83 2.11 -8.33 0.26
C ALA A 83 2.08 -8.36 1.80
N LEU A 84 3.22 -8.27 2.48
CA LEU A 84 3.26 -8.22 3.95
C LEU A 84 2.93 -6.83 4.50
N PHE A 85 3.31 -5.77 3.79
CA PHE A 85 3.04 -4.39 4.21
C PHE A 85 1.53 -4.10 4.28
N VAL A 86 0.73 -4.67 3.38
CA VAL A 86 -0.73 -4.42 3.34
C VAL A 86 -1.52 -4.99 4.53
N ILE A 87 -0.86 -5.74 5.43
CA ILE A 87 -1.46 -6.32 6.65
C ILE A 87 -1.65 -5.25 7.73
N GLY A 88 -0.88 -4.15 7.70
CA GLY A 88 -0.97 -3.05 8.66
C GLY A 88 -2.37 -2.44 8.73
N HIS A 89 -2.87 -2.15 9.92
CA HIS A 89 -4.22 -1.59 10.07
C HIS A 89 -4.30 -0.16 9.56
N ASP A 90 -3.26 0.65 9.81
CA ASP A 90 -3.12 2.01 9.28
C ASP A 90 -3.20 2.02 7.75
N TRP A 91 -2.43 1.13 7.10
CA TRP A 91 -2.49 0.93 5.65
C TRP A 91 -3.88 0.49 5.20
N ARG A 92 -4.45 -0.56 5.81
CA ARG A 92 -5.79 -1.05 5.44
C ARG A 92 -6.84 0.06 5.49
N ILE A 93 -6.78 0.92 6.50
CA ILE A 93 -7.73 2.03 6.68
C ILE A 93 -7.50 3.12 5.63
N SER A 94 -6.26 3.59 5.46
CA SER A 94 -5.94 4.64 4.49
C SER A 94 -6.16 4.19 3.05
N HIS A 95 -5.80 2.95 2.73
CA HIS A 95 -6.04 2.32 1.44
C HIS A 95 -7.54 2.18 1.14
N ARG A 96 -8.37 1.82 2.12
CA ARG A 96 -9.84 1.83 1.95
C ARG A 96 -10.36 3.23 1.60
N ILE A 97 -9.81 4.28 2.23
CA ILE A 97 -10.20 5.67 1.97
C ILE A 97 -9.77 6.07 0.55
N HIS A 98 -8.55 5.72 0.14
CA HIS A 98 -8.07 5.92 -1.23
C HIS A 98 -8.99 5.24 -2.25
N HIS A 99 -9.30 3.95 -2.11
CA HIS A 99 -10.21 3.26 -3.04
C HIS A 99 -11.63 3.83 -3.06
N ALA A 100 -12.12 4.33 -1.93
CA ALA A 100 -13.41 4.99 -1.88
C ALA A 100 -13.42 6.34 -2.61
N ASN A 101 -12.27 6.98 -2.79
CA ASN A 101 -12.11 8.30 -3.37
C ASN A 101 -11.16 8.32 -4.57
N HIS A 102 -10.91 7.18 -5.21
CA HIS A 102 -9.89 7.05 -6.25
C HIS A 102 -10.17 8.03 -7.40
N ALA A 103 -9.16 8.80 -7.78
CA ALA A 103 -9.26 9.89 -8.77
C ALA A 103 -10.14 11.09 -8.36
N HIS A 104 -10.53 11.19 -7.08
CA HIS A 104 -11.20 12.39 -6.56
C HIS A 104 -10.16 13.41 -6.10
N VAL A 105 -10.06 14.53 -6.83
CA VAL A 105 -9.03 15.56 -6.60
C VAL A 105 -8.95 16.00 -5.15
N GLU A 106 -10.05 16.12 -4.42
CA GLU A 106 -10.03 16.60 -3.03
C GLU A 106 -10.00 15.55 -1.92
N ASN A 107 -10.50 14.35 -2.20
CA ASN A 107 -10.78 13.35 -1.16
C ASN A 107 -9.85 12.16 -1.24
N ASP A 108 -9.11 12.02 -2.35
CA ASP A 108 -8.04 11.05 -2.43
C ASP A 108 -6.87 11.47 -1.52
N GLU A 109 -6.32 10.49 -0.80
CA GLU A 109 -5.26 10.67 0.19
C GLU A 109 -3.90 10.21 -0.34
N SER A 110 -3.86 9.55 -1.49
CA SER A 110 -2.64 9.01 -2.09
C SER A 110 -2.49 9.47 -3.54
N TRP A 111 -1.34 10.06 -3.87
CA TRP A 111 -0.90 10.37 -5.24
C TRP A 111 -1.89 11.12 -6.14
N ARG A 112 -2.76 11.94 -5.55
CA ARG A 112 -3.66 12.82 -6.30
C ARG A 112 -2.85 13.87 -7.09
N PRO A 113 -3.32 14.30 -8.27
CA PRO A 113 -2.71 15.41 -9.00
C PRO A 113 -2.63 16.66 -8.13
N MET A 114 -1.44 17.24 -8.03
CA MET A 114 -1.21 18.46 -7.28
C MET A 114 -1.70 19.68 -8.06
N THR A 115 -2.33 20.66 -7.40
CA THR A 115 -2.63 21.93 -8.05
C THR A 115 -1.34 22.66 -8.42
N GLU A 116 -1.37 23.43 -9.51
CA GLU A 116 -0.19 24.15 -10.00
C GLU A 116 0.40 25.09 -8.93
N THR A 117 -0.47 25.76 -8.17
CA THR A 117 -0.10 26.64 -7.05
C THR A 117 0.69 25.88 -5.98
N LEU A 118 0.22 24.69 -5.60
CA LEU A 118 0.89 23.88 -4.59
C LEU A 118 2.24 23.35 -5.11
N TYR A 119 2.30 22.89 -6.36
CA TYR A 119 3.54 22.44 -6.99
C TYR A 119 4.61 23.55 -7.06
N LYS A 120 4.21 24.75 -7.46
CA LYS A 120 5.11 25.92 -7.54
C LYS A 120 5.56 26.37 -6.15
N GLY A 121 4.69 26.26 -5.14
CA GLY A 121 4.99 26.58 -3.75
C GLY A 121 5.92 25.59 -3.03
N LEU A 122 6.10 24.37 -3.55
CA LEU A 122 7.04 23.41 -2.97
C LEU A 122 8.50 23.87 -3.10
N PRO A 123 9.34 23.59 -2.10
CA PRO A 123 10.78 23.82 -2.22
C PRO A 123 11.39 22.91 -3.29
N ASN A 124 12.49 23.37 -3.92
CA ASN A 124 13.17 22.63 -5.00
C ASN A 124 13.53 21.18 -4.62
N TRP A 125 13.97 20.97 -3.38
CA TRP A 125 14.30 19.62 -2.89
C TRP A 125 13.05 18.72 -2.87
N ALA A 126 11.90 19.21 -2.41
CA ALA A 126 10.68 18.40 -2.34
C ALA A 126 10.21 17.98 -3.75
N ARG A 127 10.32 18.87 -4.73
CA ARG A 127 10.05 18.54 -6.14
C ARG A 127 11.01 17.49 -6.68
N MET A 128 12.31 17.65 -6.42
CA MET A 128 13.34 16.69 -6.85
C MET A 128 13.08 15.30 -6.25
N PHE A 129 12.80 15.23 -4.94
CA PHE A 129 12.55 13.97 -4.26
C PHE A 129 11.29 13.26 -4.77
N ARG A 130 10.29 14.00 -5.23
CA ARG A 130 9.01 13.46 -5.71
C ARG A 130 8.96 13.11 -7.19
N TYR A 131 9.74 13.79 -8.02
CA TYR A 131 9.58 13.71 -9.48
C TYR A 131 10.86 13.37 -10.26
N THR A 132 12.01 13.21 -9.59
CA THR A 132 13.28 12.88 -10.26
C THR A 132 13.78 11.52 -9.80
N ALA A 133 13.86 10.53 -10.70
CA ALA A 133 14.43 9.23 -10.38
C ALA A 133 15.91 9.36 -9.90
N PRO A 134 16.35 8.57 -8.90
CA PRO A 134 15.63 7.50 -8.19
C PRO A 134 14.93 7.98 -6.90
N PHE A 135 14.88 9.28 -6.63
CA PHE A 135 14.48 9.81 -5.33
C PHE A 135 13.05 9.49 -4.84
N PRO A 136 12.04 9.29 -5.72
CA PRO A 136 10.70 8.87 -5.30
C PRO A 136 10.70 7.57 -4.49
N LEU A 137 11.69 6.69 -4.69
CA LEU A 137 11.85 5.43 -3.95
C LEU A 137 12.05 5.66 -2.45
N PHE A 138 12.51 6.84 -2.04
CA PHE A 138 12.74 7.21 -0.65
C PHE A 138 11.62 8.05 -0.04
N VAL A 139 10.61 8.43 -0.83
CA VAL A 139 9.54 9.31 -0.37
C VAL A 139 8.51 8.57 0.47
N ALA A 140 8.30 7.26 0.25
CA ALA A 140 7.23 6.53 0.92
C ALA A 140 7.29 6.55 2.46
N PRO A 141 8.44 6.32 3.13
CA PRO A 141 8.52 6.44 4.59
C PRO A 141 8.20 7.86 5.09
N TYR A 142 8.61 8.89 4.32
CA TYR A 142 8.31 10.28 4.65
C TYR A 142 6.81 10.58 4.48
N TYR A 143 6.20 10.10 3.40
CA TYR A 143 4.76 10.19 3.16
C TYR A 143 3.95 9.54 4.29
N LEU A 144 4.33 8.35 4.76
CA LEU A 144 3.61 7.69 5.84
C LEU A 144 3.67 8.51 7.15
N ALA A 145 4.81 9.12 7.43
CA ALA A 145 5.02 9.90 8.64
C ALA A 145 4.34 11.27 8.62
N VAL A 146 4.39 11.98 7.49
CA VAL A 146 4.04 13.42 7.41
C VAL A 146 2.81 13.68 6.54
N GLY A 147 2.43 12.73 5.69
CA GLY A 147 1.35 12.84 4.73
C GLY A 147 1.75 13.53 3.43
N GLU A 148 0.77 13.69 2.55
CA GLU A 148 0.91 14.40 1.28
C GLU A 148 0.87 15.93 1.49
N PRO A 149 1.71 16.73 0.80
CA PRO A 149 1.63 18.19 0.82
C PRO A 149 0.22 18.69 0.53
N GLY A 150 -0.20 19.67 1.33
CA GLY A 150 -1.55 20.22 1.26
C GLY A 150 -2.61 19.38 1.99
N LYS A 151 -2.25 18.23 2.55
CA LYS A 151 -3.06 17.44 3.48
C LYS A 151 -2.39 17.38 4.84
N LYS A 152 -3.19 17.18 5.88
CA LYS A 152 -2.69 16.91 7.23
C LYS A 152 -2.98 15.46 7.54
N GLY A 153 -1.97 14.71 7.94
CA GLY A 153 -2.20 13.37 8.42
C GLY A 153 -0.92 12.55 8.50
N SER A 154 -0.86 11.73 9.54
CA SER A 154 0.21 10.76 9.74
C SER A 154 -0.41 9.39 9.90
N HIS A 155 0.18 8.37 9.27
CA HIS A 155 -0.23 6.98 9.43
C HIS A 155 0.09 6.44 10.82
N PHE A 156 1.02 7.08 11.55
CA PHE A 156 1.47 6.62 12.86
C PHE A 156 0.81 7.34 14.04
N ILE A 157 0.03 8.40 13.79
CA ILE A 157 -0.60 9.23 14.82
C ILE A 157 -2.11 8.90 14.89
N PRO A 158 -2.62 8.30 15.99
CA PRO A 158 -4.02 7.90 16.09
C PRO A 158 -5.05 9.04 16.06
N LYS A 159 -4.60 10.28 16.25
CA LYS A 159 -5.43 11.50 16.22
C LYS A 159 -5.29 12.27 14.89
N SER A 160 -4.62 11.69 13.90
CA SER A 160 -4.50 12.24 12.55
C SER A 160 -5.87 12.43 11.90
N GLU A 161 -6.01 13.42 11.02
CA GLU A 161 -7.24 13.67 10.25
C GLU A 161 -7.61 12.49 9.32
N LEU A 162 -6.65 11.58 9.09
CA LEU A 162 -6.84 10.35 8.32
C LEU A 162 -7.75 9.31 9.01
N PHE A 163 -7.87 9.37 10.34
CA PHE A 163 -8.51 8.31 11.12
C PHE A 163 -9.71 8.84 11.91
N VAL A 164 -10.76 8.01 11.98
CA VAL A 164 -11.88 8.29 12.88
C VAL A 164 -11.52 7.81 14.30
N PRO A 165 -12.13 8.37 15.37
CA PRO A 165 -11.76 8.00 16.75
C PRO A 165 -11.86 6.50 17.07
N SER A 166 -12.71 5.74 16.37
CA SER A 166 -12.84 4.29 16.52
C SER A 166 -11.61 3.50 16.06
N ASP A 167 -10.80 4.06 15.15
CA ASP A 167 -9.63 3.41 14.56
C ASP A 167 -8.38 3.52 15.46
N LYS A 168 -8.49 4.19 16.61
CA LYS A 168 -7.37 4.51 17.49
C LYS A 168 -6.49 3.29 17.83
N TRP A 169 -7.08 2.17 18.20
CA TRP A 169 -6.33 0.99 18.66
C TRP A 169 -5.64 0.25 17.51
N ASP A 170 -6.28 0.23 16.35
CA ASP A 170 -5.74 -0.28 15.10
C ASP A 170 -4.46 0.47 14.71
N VAL A 171 -4.50 1.80 14.76
CA VAL A 171 -3.34 2.65 14.45
C VAL A 171 -2.21 2.46 15.48
N ILE A 172 -2.53 2.44 16.78
CA ILE A 172 -1.52 2.21 17.83
C ILE A 172 -0.83 0.86 17.63
N SER A 173 -1.59 -0.19 17.35
CA SER A 173 -1.02 -1.53 17.15
C SER A 173 -0.04 -1.56 15.99
N SER A 174 -0.40 -0.95 14.85
CA SER A 174 0.44 -0.89 13.66
C SER A 174 1.71 -0.08 13.91
N THR A 175 1.60 1.07 14.59
CA THR A 175 2.77 1.86 15.01
C THR A 175 3.72 1.07 15.91
N ILE A 176 3.21 0.30 16.88
CA ILE A 176 4.03 -0.56 17.73
C ILE A 176 4.76 -1.62 16.89
N TYR A 177 4.05 -2.30 15.98
CA TYR A 177 4.68 -3.31 15.11
C TYR A 177 5.76 -2.71 14.20
N CYS A 178 5.53 -1.52 13.64
CA CYS A 178 6.55 -0.80 12.87
C CYS A 178 7.77 -0.45 13.73
N CYS A 179 7.58 0.06 14.96
CA CYS A 179 8.69 0.34 15.88
C CYS A 179 9.49 -0.91 16.22
N VAL A 180 8.80 -2.03 16.51
CA VAL A 180 9.44 -3.33 16.78
C VAL A 180 10.22 -3.81 15.55
N MET A 181 9.65 -3.69 14.36
CA MET A 181 10.33 -4.06 13.11
C MET A 181 11.59 -3.22 12.89
N VAL A 182 11.52 -1.90 13.06
CA VAL A 182 12.69 -1.02 12.94
C VAL A 182 13.77 -1.39 13.97
N ALA A 183 13.39 -1.64 15.22
CA ALA A 183 14.32 -2.07 16.26
C ALA A 183 14.97 -3.42 15.93
N LEU A 184 14.19 -4.39 15.43
CA LEU A 184 14.68 -5.69 15.01
C LEU A 184 15.66 -5.57 13.84
N LEU A 185 15.32 -4.80 12.81
CA LEU A 185 16.20 -4.56 11.66
C LEU A 185 17.49 -3.87 12.09
N ALA A 186 17.41 -2.89 12.99
CA ALA A 186 18.59 -2.24 13.54
C ALA A 186 19.49 -3.24 14.29
N ALA A 187 18.90 -4.07 15.17
CA ALA A 187 19.62 -5.11 15.89
C ALA A 187 20.29 -6.12 14.93
N LEU A 188 19.57 -6.58 13.91
CA LEU A 188 20.11 -7.47 12.88
C LEU A 188 21.23 -6.79 12.07
N GLY A 189 21.08 -5.50 11.75
CA GLY A 189 22.10 -4.71 11.07
C GLY A 189 23.40 -4.61 11.88
N PHE A 190 23.30 -4.44 13.21
CA PHE A 190 24.46 -4.44 14.09
C PHE A 190 25.06 -5.84 14.28
N ALA A 191 24.23 -6.88 14.35
CA ALA A 191 24.68 -8.26 14.57
C ALA A 191 25.34 -8.90 13.34
N PHE A 192 24.78 -8.67 12.14
CA PHE A 192 25.19 -9.34 10.89
C PHE A 192 25.79 -8.41 9.84
N GLY A 193 25.85 -7.11 10.12
CA GLY A 193 26.41 -6.09 9.25
C GLY A 193 25.38 -5.41 8.36
N HIS A 194 25.52 -4.08 8.23
CA HIS A 194 24.59 -3.24 7.49
C HIS A 194 24.50 -3.56 5.99
N VAL A 195 25.57 -4.10 5.40
CA VAL A 195 25.59 -4.50 3.97
C VAL A 195 24.67 -5.70 3.73
N HIS A 196 24.69 -6.70 4.62
CA HIS A 196 23.77 -7.84 4.53
C HIS A 196 22.32 -7.40 4.70
N LEU A 197 22.05 -6.51 5.67
CA LEU A 197 20.72 -5.95 5.86
C LEU A 197 20.25 -5.16 4.64
N LEU A 198 21.11 -4.32 4.05
CA LEU A 198 20.80 -3.58 2.84
C LEU A 198 20.48 -4.53 1.68
N ASN A 199 21.27 -5.59 1.49
CA ASN A 199 21.11 -6.50 0.36
C ASN A 199 19.88 -7.41 0.49
N LEU A 200 19.64 -7.95 1.69
CA LEU A 200 18.55 -8.89 1.96
C LEU A 200 17.21 -8.22 2.23
N TYR A 201 17.20 -7.00 2.77
CA TYR A 201 15.98 -6.29 3.14
C TYR A 201 15.83 -4.94 2.44
N GLY A 202 16.86 -4.09 2.51
CA GLY A 202 16.77 -2.70 2.02
C GLY A 202 16.50 -2.57 0.51
N LEU A 203 17.27 -3.26 -0.33
CA LEU A 203 17.10 -3.25 -1.79
C LEU A 203 15.75 -3.84 -2.21
N PRO A 204 15.34 -5.05 -1.74
CA PRO A 204 13.99 -5.54 -1.99
C PRO A 204 12.88 -4.57 -1.55
N TYR A 205 13.04 -3.92 -0.38
CA TYR A 205 12.07 -2.95 0.11
C TYR A 205 11.95 -1.72 -0.80
N MET A 206 13.06 -1.17 -1.29
CA MET A 206 13.03 -0.07 -2.26
C MET A 206 12.35 -0.47 -3.57
N VAL A 207 12.58 -1.71 -4.02
CA VAL A 207 11.91 -2.27 -5.20
C VAL A 207 10.40 -2.41 -4.95
N SER A 208 9.98 -2.84 -3.75
CA SER A 208 8.57 -2.87 -3.36
C SER A 208 7.90 -1.50 -3.43
N ILE A 209 8.56 -0.45 -2.94
CA ILE A 209 8.03 0.93 -2.99
C ILE A 209 7.78 1.37 -4.43
N HIS A 210 8.70 1.06 -5.36
CA HIS A 210 8.54 1.44 -6.76
C HIS A 210 7.22 0.93 -7.36
N TYR A 211 6.87 -0.33 -7.14
CA TYR A 211 5.65 -0.91 -7.71
C TYR A 211 4.37 -0.44 -7.02
N ASN A 212 4.43 -0.10 -5.74
CA ASN A 212 3.25 0.26 -4.96
C ASN A 212 2.98 1.78 -4.89
N CYS A 213 3.94 2.63 -5.26
CA CYS A 213 3.80 4.10 -5.18
C CYS A 213 4.01 4.84 -6.50
N CYS A 214 4.42 4.18 -7.60
CA CYS A 214 4.65 4.83 -8.89
C CYS A 214 3.56 4.59 -9.94
N TYR A 215 2.34 4.19 -9.54
CA TYR A 215 1.17 4.07 -10.41
C TYR A 215 -0.03 4.80 -9.84
#